data_AF-G0P6L6-F1
#
_entry.id   AF-G0P6L6-F1
#
_cell.length_a   1.000
_cell.length_b   1.000
_cell.length_c   1.000
_cell.angle_alpha   90.00
_cell.angle_beta   90.00
_cell.angle_gamma   90.00
#
_symmetry.space_group_name_H-M   'P 1'
#
loop_
_entity.id
_entity.type
_entity.pdbx_description
1 polymer ?
#
loop_
_entity_poly.entity_id
_entity_poly.type
_entity_poly.pdbx_seq_one_letter_code
_entity_poly.pdbx_strand_id
1 'polypeptide(L)'
;MTTPSRRRLMRDFKKLQEDPPAGVSGAPTEDNILAWEAIIFGPQETPFEDGTFKLSLEFTEEYPNKPPTVKFISKMFHPNVYADGSICLDILQNRWSPTYDVAAILTSIQSLLDEPNPNSPANSLAAQLYQENRREYEKRVQQIVEQSWLNFGENEGDAVMKDDVDTDEIGGGQDDDRMDEGGASGSNA
;
A
#
# COMPACT_ATOMS: atom_id res chain seq x y z
N MET A 1 11.74 -27.04 -18.39
CA MET A 1 12.83 -27.24 -17.41
C MET A 1 12.92 -26.01 -16.53
N THR A 2 13.00 -26.16 -15.20
CA THR A 2 13.14 -25.02 -14.28
C THR A 2 14.56 -24.47 -14.32
N THR A 3 14.72 -23.19 -14.62
CA THR A 3 16.04 -22.52 -14.69
C THR A 3 16.60 -22.26 -13.28
N PRO A 4 17.92 -22.02 -13.13
CA PRO A 4 18.50 -21.58 -11.85
C PRO A 4 17.83 -20.31 -11.30
N SER A 5 17.52 -19.33 -12.16
CA SER A 5 16.81 -18.10 -11.80
C SER A 5 15.43 -18.39 -11.20
N ARG A 6 14.62 -19.21 -11.87
CA ARG A 6 13.29 -19.61 -11.37
C ARG A 6 13.35 -20.37 -10.04
N ARG A 7 14.32 -21.27 -9.88
CA ARG A 7 14.54 -21.96 -8.58
C ARG A 7 14.93 -20.99 -7.47
N ARG A 8 15.75 -19.98 -7.80
CA ARG A 8 16.12 -18.92 -6.86
C ARG A 8 14.88 -18.11 -6.46
N LEU A 9 14.05 -17.69 -7.41
CA LEU A 9 12.83 -16.90 -7.13
C LEU A 9 11.82 -17.67 -6.28
N MET A 10 11.65 -18.98 -6.50
CA MET A 10 10.79 -19.81 -5.63
C MET A 10 11.29 -19.84 -4.19
N ARG A 11 12.62 -19.83 -3.98
CA ARG A 11 13.21 -19.78 -2.64
C ARG A 11 12.99 -18.41 -2.00
N ASP A 12 13.18 -17.34 -2.76
CA ASP A 12 12.98 -15.98 -2.26
C ASP A 12 11.51 -15.75 -1.91
N PHE A 13 10.58 -16.29 -2.70
CA PHE A 13 9.14 -16.27 -2.41
C PHE A 13 8.82 -17.02 -1.12
N LYS A 14 9.33 -18.25 -1.01
CA LYS A 14 9.15 -19.06 0.20
C LYS A 14 9.67 -18.33 1.46
N LYS A 15 10.85 -17.73 1.37
CA LYS A 15 11.44 -16.97 2.48
C LYS A 15 10.57 -15.77 2.86
N LEU A 16 10.10 -15.02 1.86
CA LEU A 16 9.23 -13.86 2.09
C LEU A 16 7.88 -14.25 2.71
N GLN A 17 7.35 -15.44 2.42
CA GLN A 17 6.12 -15.96 3.04
C GLN A 17 6.34 -16.50 4.46
N GLU A 18 7.47 -17.16 4.73
CA GLU A 18 7.77 -17.76 6.03
C GLU A 18 8.19 -16.71 7.07
N ASP A 19 8.89 -15.66 6.65
CA ASP A 19 9.40 -14.60 7.52
C ASP A 19 9.30 -13.22 6.81
N PRO A 20 8.08 -12.68 6.65
CA PRO A 20 7.87 -11.40 5.98
C PRO A 20 8.44 -10.25 6.83
N PRO A 21 9.32 -9.40 6.28
CA PRO A 21 9.75 -8.20 6.98
C PRO A 21 8.57 -7.27 7.26
N ALA A 22 8.63 -6.53 8.37
CA ALA A 22 7.55 -5.65 8.77
C ALA A 22 7.27 -4.57 7.71
N GLY A 23 5.99 -4.41 7.36
CA GLY A 23 5.56 -3.36 6.44
C GLY A 23 5.92 -3.60 4.97
N VAL A 24 6.38 -4.80 4.57
CA VAL A 24 6.57 -5.14 3.15
C VAL A 24 5.93 -6.49 2.81
N SER A 25 5.45 -6.63 1.59
CA SER A 25 4.94 -7.90 1.07
C SER A 25 5.18 -7.98 -0.44
N GLY A 26 5.17 -9.19 -1.00
CA GLY A 26 5.28 -9.37 -2.44
C GLY A 26 5.07 -10.80 -2.89
N ALA A 27 4.65 -10.96 -4.14
CA ALA A 27 4.36 -12.24 -4.75
C ALA A 27 4.59 -12.20 -6.27
N PRO A 28 4.95 -13.34 -6.89
CA PRO A 28 4.92 -13.44 -8.35
C PRO A 28 3.49 -13.27 -8.87
N THR A 29 3.35 -12.77 -10.09
CA THR A 29 2.06 -12.77 -10.80
C THR A 29 1.68 -14.21 -11.16
N GLU A 30 0.37 -14.45 -11.34
CA GLU A 30 -0.17 -15.81 -11.58
C GLU A 30 0.49 -16.53 -12.76
N ASP A 31 0.76 -15.78 -13.84
CA ASP A 31 1.25 -16.35 -15.10
C ASP A 31 2.77 -16.37 -15.22
N ASN A 32 3.49 -15.55 -14.45
CA ASN A 32 4.91 -15.31 -14.68
C ASN A 32 5.70 -15.08 -13.39
N ILE A 33 6.45 -16.10 -12.96
CA ILE A 33 7.38 -16.01 -11.83
C ILE A 33 8.47 -14.93 -11.98
N LEU A 34 8.76 -14.47 -13.20
CA LEU A 34 9.72 -13.38 -13.44
C LEU A 34 9.09 -11.98 -13.28
N ALA A 35 7.79 -11.88 -13.07
CA ALA A 35 7.09 -10.63 -12.80
C ALA A 35 6.45 -10.73 -11.42
N TRP A 36 6.70 -9.74 -10.57
CA TRP A 36 6.16 -9.72 -9.21
C TRP A 36 5.47 -8.40 -8.95
N GLU A 37 4.47 -8.46 -8.08
CA GLU A 37 3.87 -7.30 -7.45
C GLU A 37 4.26 -7.30 -5.97
N ALA A 38 4.51 -6.11 -5.45
CA ALA A 38 4.87 -5.92 -4.04
C ALA A 38 4.18 -4.70 -3.46
N ILE A 39 3.92 -4.73 -2.16
CA ILE A 39 3.39 -3.62 -1.40
C ILE A 39 4.41 -3.22 -0.33
N ILE A 40 4.66 -1.93 -0.21
CA ILE A 40 5.41 -1.32 0.89
C ILE A 40 4.48 -0.38 1.64
N PHE A 41 4.32 -0.63 2.92
CA PHE A 41 3.71 0.31 3.85
C PHE A 41 4.73 1.39 4.22
N GLY A 42 4.26 2.63 4.22
CA GLY A 42 5.06 3.77 4.66
C GLY A 42 5.58 3.57 6.09
N PRO A 43 6.88 3.83 6.35
CA PRO A 43 7.42 3.70 7.70
C PRO A 43 6.75 4.66 8.68
N GLN A 44 6.58 4.24 9.93
CA GLN A 44 6.08 5.09 11.02
C GLN A 44 7.02 6.28 11.25
N GLU A 45 6.46 7.38 11.76
CA GLU A 45 7.21 8.62 12.06
C GLU A 45 7.83 9.27 10.80
N THR A 46 7.34 8.91 9.62
CA THR A 46 7.73 9.53 8.35
C THR A 46 6.53 10.20 7.68
N PRO A 47 6.73 11.14 6.75
CA PRO A 47 5.63 11.72 5.98
C PRO A 47 4.87 10.69 5.13
N PHE A 48 5.44 9.49 4.93
CA PHE A 48 4.84 8.39 4.17
C PHE A 48 3.97 7.47 5.03
N GLU A 49 3.94 7.65 6.35
CA GLU A 49 3.13 6.86 7.29
C GLU A 49 1.68 6.69 6.79
N ASP A 50 1.09 5.52 7.06
CA ASP A 50 -0.22 5.07 6.56
C ASP A 50 -0.36 4.94 5.03
N GLY A 51 0.68 5.29 4.27
CA GLY A 51 0.75 5.06 2.83
C GLY A 51 0.88 3.57 2.49
N THR A 52 0.19 3.15 1.43
CA THR A 52 0.27 1.78 0.90
C THR A 52 0.73 1.83 -0.55
N PHE A 53 2.02 1.57 -0.80
CA PHE A 53 2.62 1.79 -2.12
C PHE A 53 2.80 0.48 -2.86
N LYS A 54 2.22 0.39 -4.07
CA LYS A 54 2.36 -0.78 -4.96
C LYS A 54 3.60 -0.62 -5.84
N LEU A 55 4.33 -1.72 -6.03
CA LEU A 55 5.53 -1.82 -6.85
C LEU A 55 5.42 -3.00 -7.82
N SER A 56 6.09 -2.89 -8.95
CA SER A 56 6.41 -4.01 -9.83
C SER A 56 7.89 -4.35 -9.75
N LEU A 57 8.20 -5.64 -9.75
CA LEU A 57 9.57 -6.14 -9.89
C LEU A 57 9.63 -7.05 -11.13
N GLU A 58 10.52 -6.71 -12.06
CA GLU A 58 10.76 -7.48 -13.27
C GLU A 58 12.14 -8.13 -13.22
N PHE A 59 12.14 -9.45 -13.18
CA PHE A 59 13.33 -10.29 -13.17
C PHE A 59 13.64 -10.79 -14.59
N THR A 60 14.91 -11.16 -14.79
CA THR A 60 15.35 -11.86 -16.00
C THR A 60 15.88 -13.24 -15.63
N GLU A 61 16.15 -14.08 -16.65
CA GLU A 61 16.79 -15.38 -16.44
C GLU A 61 18.25 -15.25 -15.95
N GLU A 62 18.81 -14.03 -15.89
CA GLU A 62 20.13 -13.74 -15.30
C GLU A 62 20.08 -13.51 -13.78
N TYR A 63 18.90 -13.46 -13.17
CA TYR A 63 18.76 -13.36 -11.71
C TYR A 63 19.34 -14.61 -11.02
N PRO A 64 20.12 -14.48 -9.92
CA PRO A 64 20.44 -13.28 -9.15
C PRO A 64 21.74 -12.57 -9.55
N ASN A 65 22.38 -12.93 -10.67
CA ASN A 65 23.62 -12.28 -11.10
C ASN A 65 23.37 -10.84 -11.56
N LYS A 66 22.20 -10.56 -12.12
CA LYS A 66 21.70 -9.20 -12.38
C LYS A 66 20.53 -8.85 -11.45
N PRO A 67 20.41 -7.59 -11.03
CA PRO A 67 19.27 -7.12 -10.24
C PRO A 67 17.97 -7.18 -11.07
N PRO A 68 16.80 -7.27 -10.42
CA PRO A 68 15.54 -6.94 -11.09
C PRO A 68 15.44 -5.44 -11.38
N THR A 69 14.59 -5.10 -12.35
CA THR A 69 14.09 -3.73 -12.50
C THR A 69 12.94 -3.54 -11.52
N VAL A 70 12.96 -2.49 -10.71
CA VAL A 70 11.90 -2.20 -9.73
C VAL A 70 11.32 -0.82 -9.99
N LYS A 71 9.99 -0.72 -9.99
CA LYS A 71 9.27 0.54 -10.15
C LYS A 71 8.10 0.64 -9.18
N PHE A 72 7.82 1.84 -8.71
CA PHE A 72 6.53 2.13 -8.10
C PHE A 72 5.44 2.18 -9.18
N ILE A 73 4.36 1.45 -8.94
CA ILE A 73 3.10 1.58 -9.69
C ILE A 73 2.29 2.74 -9.11
N SER A 74 2.26 2.85 -7.78
CA SER A 74 1.69 4.02 -7.11
C SER A 74 2.44 5.28 -7.55
N LYS A 75 1.71 6.40 -7.70
CA LYS A 75 2.36 7.70 -7.87
C LYS A 75 3.25 7.99 -6.66
N MET A 76 4.41 8.57 -6.89
CA MET A 76 5.37 8.88 -5.82
C MET A 76 5.86 10.32 -5.89
N PHE A 77 6.09 10.90 -4.72
CA PHE A 77 6.80 12.17 -4.57
C PHE A 77 7.95 11.97 -3.59
N HIS A 78 9.10 11.55 -4.11
CA HIS A 78 10.28 11.20 -3.30
C HIS A 78 11.57 11.63 -4.01
N PRO A 79 12.61 12.14 -3.31
CA PRO A 79 13.86 12.60 -3.94
C PRO A 79 14.54 11.56 -4.83
N ASN A 80 14.45 10.27 -4.49
CA ASN A 80 15.10 9.18 -5.22
C ASN A 80 14.16 8.35 -6.12
N VAL A 81 12.95 8.85 -6.40
CA VAL A 81 12.01 8.19 -7.33
C VAL A 81 11.73 9.09 -8.53
N TYR A 82 11.89 8.54 -9.74
CA TYR A 82 11.59 9.24 -10.99
C TYR A 82 10.08 9.35 -11.22
N ALA A 83 9.68 10.25 -12.13
CA ALA A 83 8.27 10.46 -12.47
C ALA A 83 7.59 9.21 -13.07
N ASP A 84 8.36 8.29 -13.67
CA ASP A 84 7.87 7.01 -14.20
C ASP A 84 7.84 5.87 -13.15
N GLY A 85 8.14 6.19 -11.89
CA GLY A 85 8.19 5.23 -10.79
C GLY A 85 9.53 4.50 -10.63
N SER A 86 10.48 4.67 -11.56
CA SER A 86 11.81 4.06 -11.43
C SER A 86 12.54 4.58 -10.20
N ILE A 87 13.30 3.70 -9.55
CA ILE A 87 13.97 4.00 -8.27
C ILE A 87 15.47 4.17 -8.48
N CYS A 88 16.02 5.27 -7.97
CA CYS A 88 17.46 5.48 -7.89
C CYS A 88 18.00 4.92 -6.56
N LEU A 89 18.36 3.63 -6.57
CA LEU A 89 18.92 2.92 -5.41
C LEU A 89 20.17 2.15 -5.85
N ASP A 90 21.28 2.33 -5.15
CA ASP A 90 22.61 1.82 -5.55
C ASP A 90 22.69 0.29 -5.57
N ILE A 91 21.99 -0.38 -4.65
CA ILE A 91 21.93 -1.84 -4.63
C ILE A 91 21.21 -2.40 -5.87
N LEU A 92 20.34 -1.64 -6.54
CA LEU A 92 19.71 -2.05 -7.80
C LEU A 92 20.59 -1.70 -9.03
N GLN A 93 21.77 -1.13 -8.80
CA GLN A 93 22.67 -0.65 -9.84
C GLN A 93 24.09 -1.21 -9.62
N ASN A 94 25.05 -0.33 -9.34
CA ASN A 94 26.46 -0.65 -9.25
C ASN A 94 26.87 -1.35 -7.94
N ARG A 95 26.01 -1.37 -6.92
CA ARG A 95 26.23 -2.10 -5.66
C ARG A 95 25.40 -3.39 -5.54
N TRP A 96 24.81 -3.86 -6.65
CA TRP A 96 24.12 -5.14 -6.66
C TRP A 96 25.05 -6.29 -6.27
N SER A 97 24.53 -7.19 -5.46
CA SER A 97 25.16 -8.44 -5.08
C SER A 97 24.14 -9.58 -5.20
N PRO A 98 24.51 -10.75 -5.76
CA PRO A 98 23.63 -11.93 -5.81
C PRO A 98 23.17 -12.47 -4.45
N THR A 99 23.75 -11.93 -3.35
CA THR A 99 23.34 -12.21 -1.98
C THR A 99 22.01 -11.54 -1.60
N TYR A 100 21.63 -10.46 -2.27
CA TYR A 100 20.33 -9.82 -2.03
C TYR A 100 19.20 -10.68 -2.57
N ASP A 101 18.14 -10.80 -1.79
CA ASP A 101 16.88 -11.45 -2.14
C ASP A 101 15.76 -10.41 -2.21
N VAL A 102 14.55 -10.85 -2.59
CA VAL A 102 13.39 -9.97 -2.71
C VAL A 102 13.08 -9.23 -1.40
N ALA A 103 13.19 -9.91 -0.25
CA ALA A 103 12.98 -9.29 1.06
C ALA A 103 13.97 -8.14 1.30
N ALA A 104 15.27 -8.36 1.07
CA ALA A 104 16.30 -7.33 1.22
C ALA A 104 16.07 -6.14 0.29
N ILE A 105 15.62 -6.38 -0.95
CA ILE A 105 15.28 -5.31 -1.91
C ILE A 105 14.13 -4.45 -1.36
N LEU A 106 13.01 -5.07 -0.95
CA LEU A 106 11.83 -4.36 -0.48
C LEU A 106 12.12 -3.58 0.81
N THR A 107 12.83 -4.18 1.77
CA THR A 107 13.25 -3.48 2.99
C THR A 107 14.17 -2.30 2.68
N SER A 108 15.09 -2.43 1.73
CA SER A 108 15.97 -1.31 1.34
C SER A 108 15.20 -0.16 0.70
N ILE A 109 14.16 -0.47 -0.10
CA ILE A 109 13.27 0.55 -0.66
C ILE A 109 12.41 1.20 0.44
N GLN A 110 11.94 0.43 1.41
CA GLN A 110 11.20 0.98 2.56
C GLN A 110 12.09 1.93 3.39
N SER A 111 13.33 1.55 3.69
CA SER A 111 14.29 2.42 4.38
C SER A 111 14.61 3.68 3.57
N LEU A 112 14.62 3.61 2.24
CA LEU A 112 14.83 4.77 1.38
C LEU A 112 13.72 5.84 1.55
N LEU A 113 12.49 5.45 1.92
CA LEU A 113 11.41 6.40 2.19
C LEU A 113 11.64 7.22 3.47
N ASP A 114 12.29 6.62 4.46
CA ASP A 114 12.66 7.26 5.73
C ASP A 114 13.92 8.12 5.59
N GLU A 115 14.95 7.59 4.91
CA GLU A 115 16.23 8.25 4.70
C GLU A 115 16.51 8.56 3.21
N PRO A 116 15.89 9.62 2.63
CA PRO A 116 16.19 10.02 1.26
C PRO A 116 17.66 10.40 1.09
N ASN A 117 18.24 10.08 -0.07
CA ASN A 117 19.57 10.52 -0.46
C ASN A 117 19.50 11.78 -1.34
N PRO A 118 19.78 12.98 -0.78
CA PRO A 118 19.65 14.23 -1.53
C PRO A 118 20.84 14.52 -2.46
N ASN A 119 21.93 13.76 -2.40
CA ASN A 119 23.16 14.05 -3.15
C ASN A 119 23.06 13.70 -4.64
N SER A 120 22.08 12.89 -5.03
CA SER A 120 21.83 12.51 -6.43
C SER A 120 20.34 12.26 -6.63
N PRO A 121 19.52 13.32 -6.64
CA PRO A 121 18.08 13.16 -6.67
C PRO A 121 17.60 12.78 -8.07
N ALA A 122 16.72 11.78 -8.12
CA ALA A 122 15.92 11.46 -9.30
C ALA A 122 14.81 12.51 -9.53
N ASN A 123 14.33 13.11 -8.44
CA ASN A 123 13.33 14.18 -8.46
C ASN A 123 13.89 15.42 -7.77
N SER A 124 14.42 16.35 -8.57
CA SER A 124 15.05 17.58 -8.08
C SER A 124 14.09 18.46 -7.28
N LEU A 125 12.79 18.46 -7.64
CA LEU A 125 11.79 19.25 -6.91
C LEU A 125 11.50 18.68 -5.52
N ALA A 126 11.36 17.36 -5.42
CA ALA A 126 11.21 16.69 -4.12
C ALA A 126 12.44 16.92 -3.24
N ALA A 127 13.65 16.82 -3.80
CA ALA A 127 14.89 17.08 -3.06
C ALA A 127 15.02 18.53 -2.59
N GLN A 128 14.70 19.50 -3.45
CA GLN A 128 14.72 20.91 -3.08
C GLN A 128 13.73 21.21 -1.96
N LEU A 129 12.48 20.73 -2.06
CA LEU A 129 11.48 20.95 -1.01
C LEU A 129 11.88 20.23 0.29
N TYR A 130 12.45 19.03 0.21
CA TYR A 130 12.93 18.30 1.38
C TYR A 130 13.99 19.09 2.18
N GLN A 131 14.88 19.81 1.47
CA GLN A 131 15.95 20.63 2.07
C GLN A 131 15.49 22.03 2.50
N GLU A 132 14.73 22.72 1.65
CA GLU A 132 14.44 24.15 1.79
C GLU A 132 13.06 24.44 2.38
N ASN A 133 12.09 23.53 2.22
CA ASN A 133 10.70 23.74 2.63
C ASN A 133 10.01 22.42 3.03
N ARG A 134 10.46 21.88 4.17
CA ARG A 134 9.97 20.60 4.71
C ARG A 134 8.45 20.53 4.82
N ARG A 135 7.78 21.64 5.19
CA ARG A 135 6.32 21.70 5.30
C ARG A 135 5.60 21.46 3.96
N GLU A 136 6.08 22.07 2.89
CA GLU A 136 5.49 21.86 1.55
C GLU A 136 5.82 20.48 1.00
N TYR A 137 7.02 19.94 1.31
CA TYR A 137 7.36 18.55 1.00
C TYR A 137 6.37 17.58 1.65
N GLU A 138 6.18 17.68 2.96
CA GLU A 138 5.27 16.83 3.73
C GLU A 138 3.84 16.90 3.20
N LYS A 139 3.34 18.12 2.93
CA LYS A 139 2.01 18.31 2.33
C LYS A 139 1.84 17.56 1.02
N ARG A 140 2.86 17.54 0.15
CA ARG A 140 2.82 16.80 -1.13
C ARG A 140 2.92 15.30 -0.92
N VAL A 141 3.73 14.85 0.03
CA VAL A 141 3.80 13.43 0.37
C VAL A 141 2.46 12.92 0.92
N GLN A 142 1.79 13.70 1.79
CA GLN A 142 0.46 13.36 2.30
C GLN A 142 -0.57 13.18 1.19
N GLN A 143 -0.55 14.02 0.14
CA GLN A 143 -1.42 13.84 -1.03
C GLN A 143 -1.17 12.52 -1.75
N ILE A 144 0.08 12.05 -1.76
CA ILE A 144 0.45 10.77 -2.37
C ILE A 144 0.05 9.60 -1.48
N VAL A 145 0.17 9.73 -0.15
CA VAL A 145 -0.35 8.76 0.83
C VAL A 145 -1.85 8.56 0.63
N GLU A 146 -2.63 9.64 0.59
CA GLU A 146 -4.08 9.57 0.35
C GLU A 146 -4.43 8.93 -1.01
N GLN A 147 -3.69 9.29 -2.08
CA GLN A 147 -3.87 8.69 -3.40
C GLN A 147 -3.53 7.21 -3.45
N SER A 148 -2.64 6.74 -2.56
CA SER A 148 -2.22 5.36 -2.51
C SER A 148 -3.39 4.43 -2.15
N TRP A 149 -4.36 4.91 -1.36
CA TRP A 149 -5.54 4.14 -0.95
C TRP A 149 -6.56 3.93 -2.07
N LEU A 150 -6.65 4.87 -3.01
CA LEU A 150 -7.62 4.82 -4.10
C LEU A 150 -7.26 3.76 -5.15
N ASN A 151 -5.97 3.46 -5.30
CA ASN A 151 -5.48 2.54 -6.34
C ASN A 151 -5.66 1.05 -5.99
N PHE A 152 -6.17 0.73 -4.79
CA PHE A 152 -6.53 -0.65 -4.42
C PHE A 152 -7.98 -1.01 -4.76
N GLY A 153 -8.81 -0.04 -5.18
CA GLY A 153 -10.24 -0.24 -5.42
C GLY A 153 -10.64 -0.65 -6.83
N GLU A 154 -9.72 -0.69 -7.80
CA GLU A 154 -10.10 -0.90 -9.22
C GLU A 154 -9.94 -2.34 -9.73
N ASN A 155 -9.55 -3.30 -8.89
CA ASN A 155 -9.35 -4.69 -9.33
C ASN A 155 -10.04 -5.78 -8.49
N GLU A 156 -10.93 -5.42 -7.58
CA GLU A 156 -11.88 -6.37 -6.97
C GLU A 156 -13.30 -5.94 -7.30
N GLY A 157 -14.00 -6.76 -8.09
CA GLY A 157 -15.42 -6.55 -8.36
C GLY A 157 -16.21 -6.57 -7.05
N ASP A 158 -16.99 -5.51 -6.84
CA ASP A 158 -18.18 -5.46 -5.99
C ASP A 158 -18.07 -6.13 -4.62
N ALA A 159 -17.51 -5.40 -3.65
CA ALA A 159 -17.89 -5.54 -2.25
C ALA A 159 -18.29 -4.15 -1.71
N VAL A 160 -19.51 -3.73 -2.05
CA VAL A 160 -20.17 -2.60 -1.40
C VAL A 160 -20.33 -2.95 0.08
N MET A 161 -19.56 -2.30 0.96
CA MET A 161 -19.95 -2.17 2.35
C MET A 161 -21.19 -1.28 2.38
N LYS A 162 -22.37 -1.90 2.54
CA LYS A 162 -23.56 -1.17 2.98
C LYS A 162 -23.40 -0.90 4.46
N ASP A 163 -23.15 0.35 4.79
CA ASP A 163 -23.44 0.88 6.11
C ASP A 163 -24.96 0.94 6.26
N ASP A 164 -25.56 -0.14 6.77
CA ASP A 164 -26.93 -0.10 7.28
C ASP A 164 -26.90 0.62 8.64
N VAL A 165 -26.83 1.95 8.60
CA VAL A 165 -27.25 2.80 9.72
C VAL A 165 -28.77 2.87 9.67
N ASP A 166 -29.41 1.99 10.42
CA ASP A 166 -30.86 1.99 10.60
C ASP A 166 -31.22 3.12 11.61
N THR A 167 -31.50 4.30 11.09
CA THR A 167 -32.10 5.41 11.84
C THR A 167 -33.45 5.77 11.25
N ASP A 168 -34.46 5.61 12.12
CA ASP A 168 -35.76 6.28 12.16
C ASP A 168 -36.84 5.89 11.13
N GLU A 169 -37.71 4.95 11.53
CA GLU A 169 -39.14 5.05 11.23
C GLU A 169 -39.89 5.60 12.45
N ILE A 170 -40.04 6.93 12.49
CA ILE A 170 -41.17 7.59 13.14
C ILE A 170 -42.22 7.81 12.05
N GLY A 171 -43.29 7.03 12.07
CA GLY A 171 -44.44 7.19 11.18
C GLY A 171 -45.74 6.89 11.94
N GLY A 172 -46.52 7.93 12.20
CA GLY A 172 -47.75 7.85 12.99
C GLY A 172 -48.99 7.42 12.20
N GLY A 173 -49.99 6.98 12.97
CA GLY A 173 -51.41 7.16 12.72
C GLY A 173 -52.13 6.07 11.90
N GLN A 174 -53.05 5.35 12.55
CA GLN A 174 -54.48 5.51 12.27
C GLN A 174 -55.35 4.71 13.27
N ASP A 175 -56.45 5.35 13.61
CA ASP A 175 -57.54 4.90 14.46
C ASP A 175 -58.23 3.63 13.92
N ASP A 176 -58.70 2.75 14.81
CA ASP A 176 -60.06 2.24 14.66
C ASP A 176 -60.59 1.57 15.93
N ASP A 177 -61.83 1.96 16.22
CA ASP A 177 -62.74 1.64 17.31
C ASP A 177 -62.75 0.18 17.81
N ARG A 178 -62.74 0.02 19.14
CA ARG A 178 -63.55 -0.99 19.82
C ARG A 178 -64.06 -0.49 21.16
N MET A 179 -65.37 -0.30 21.18
CA MET A 179 -66.21 -0.08 22.36
C MET A 179 -66.14 -1.28 23.30
N ASP A 180 -66.01 -1.04 24.61
CA ASP A 180 -66.72 -1.82 25.62
C ASP A 180 -66.99 -0.95 26.85
N GLU A 181 -68.27 -0.68 27.10
CA GLU A 181 -68.77 -0.08 28.33
C GLU A 181 -68.91 -1.16 29.41
N GLY A 182 -68.31 -0.94 30.57
CA GLY A 182 -68.51 -1.82 31.73
C GLY A 182 -68.07 -1.13 33.01
N GLY A 183 -69.01 -0.45 33.68
CA GLY A 183 -68.74 0.38 34.85
C GLY A 183 -68.45 -0.39 36.15
N ALA A 184 -67.90 0.32 37.12
CA ALA A 184 -68.41 0.41 38.50
C ALA A 184 -67.51 1.29 39.38
N SER A 185 -68.09 2.44 39.76
CA SER A 185 -68.03 3.15 41.04
C SER A 185 -67.07 2.74 42.17
N GLY A 186 -66.45 3.78 42.76
CA GLY A 186 -66.24 3.96 44.20
C GLY A 186 -64.93 3.40 44.76
N SER A 187 -64.18 4.05 45.65
CA SER A 187 -64.46 5.21 46.50
C SER A 187 -63.13 5.78 47.02
N ASN A 188 -63.13 7.08 47.31
CA ASN A 188 -62.13 7.75 48.14
C ASN A 188 -62.06 7.13 49.54
N ALA A 189 -60.83 6.99 50.06
CA ALA A 189 -60.41 7.46 51.38
C ALA A 189 -58.89 7.57 51.42
#